data_AF-A0A936B105-F1
#
_entry.id   AF-A0A936B105-F1
#
_cell.length_a   1.000
_cell.length_b   1.000
_cell.length_c   1.000
_cell.angle_alpha   90.00
_cell.angle_beta   90.00
_cell.angle_gamma   90.00
#
_symmetry.space_group_name_H-M   'P 1'
#
loop_
_entity.id
_entity.type
_entity.pdbx_description
1 polymer ?
#
loop_
_entity_poly.entity_id
_entity_poly.type
_entity_poly.pdbx_seq_one_letter_code
_entity_poly.pdbx_strand_id
1 'polypeptide(L)'
;MIAGRITPKWIWTGMVLNLGLWLMLHLPAYLGLIPHYLQAEGGLRTAALSIAYALALVLNLEVAREYLNAPWLRLAWLALAGNAVFSIVRMIIESTLLLHIYPGYPGSPLAGLLQHLAIVPANAFLLLGLLSMLWAYHQLGLGFTIKWRDYLAIAGIFALLAALLWFRQGLSEARSPFVAARILQQSGLVMLSFAAAVSLILDRIANQMGGGKLALTLRFLTLYTLMRGVLVLMQALFRLMSPGLNDPLSLVSMVLDICWQAVPWFAALAAAYRAEMTQHAARELAQHRASRAAMAS
;
A
#
# COMPACT_ATOMS: atom_id res chain seq x y z
N MET A 1 -12.56 -10.74 -18.81
CA MET A 1 -12.15 -9.90 -17.65
C MET A 1 -11.21 -10.72 -16.79
N ILE A 2 -9.98 -10.25 -16.57
CA ILE A 2 -8.98 -10.94 -15.73
C ILE A 2 -9.45 -10.94 -14.27
N ALA A 3 -10.15 -9.89 -13.82
CA ALA A 3 -10.81 -9.80 -12.53
C ALA A 3 -11.70 -11.02 -12.25
N GLY A 4 -12.31 -11.61 -13.27
CA GLY A 4 -13.15 -12.80 -13.14
C GLY A 4 -12.41 -14.03 -12.60
N ARG A 5 -11.08 -14.04 -12.72
CA ARG A 5 -10.19 -15.15 -12.33
C ARG A 5 -9.44 -14.84 -11.04
N ILE A 6 -9.13 -13.57 -10.78
CA ILE A 6 -8.37 -13.15 -9.60
C ILE A 6 -9.36 -12.81 -8.48
N THR A 7 -9.51 -13.72 -7.52
CA THR A 7 -10.38 -13.55 -6.35
C THR A 7 -9.57 -13.07 -5.14
N PRO A 8 -10.19 -12.40 -4.15
CA PRO A 8 -9.50 -12.05 -2.91
C PRO A 8 -8.86 -13.24 -2.19
N LYS A 9 -9.44 -14.45 -2.33
CA LYS A 9 -8.88 -15.69 -1.78
C LYS A 9 -7.49 -15.98 -2.36
N TRP A 10 -7.32 -15.85 -3.68
CA TRP A 10 -6.02 -16.04 -4.32
C TRP A 10 -4.97 -15.04 -3.83
N ILE A 11 -5.37 -13.79 -3.60
CA ILE A 11 -4.46 -12.76 -3.08
C ILE A 11 -4.07 -13.06 -1.63
N TRP A 12 -5.01 -13.50 -0.79
CA TRP A 12 -4.70 -13.98 0.57
C TRP A 12 -3.73 -15.17 0.55
N THR A 13 -3.97 -16.17 -0.30
CA THR A 13 -3.05 -17.30 -0.44
C THR A 13 -1.67 -16.85 -0.88
N GLY A 14 -1.58 -15.93 -1.84
CA GLY A 14 -0.31 -15.34 -2.27
C GLY A 14 0.42 -14.61 -1.15
N MET A 15 -0.30 -13.81 -0.35
CA MET A 15 0.25 -13.14 0.83
C MET A 15 0.78 -14.14 1.86
N VAL A 16 -0.02 -15.14 2.24
CA VAL A 16 0.37 -16.15 3.23
C VAL A 16 1.57 -16.97 2.73
N LEU A 17 1.57 -17.36 1.45
CA LEU A 17 2.68 -18.08 0.84
C LEU A 17 3.96 -17.23 0.86
N ASN A 18 3.88 -15.95 0.47
CA ASN A 18 5.02 -15.04 0.50
C ASN A 18 5.59 -14.89 1.92
N LEU A 19 4.74 -14.58 2.90
CA LEU A 19 5.17 -14.42 4.29
C LEU A 19 5.72 -15.72 4.88
N GLY A 20 5.11 -16.86 4.55
CA GLY A 20 5.57 -18.19 4.96
C GLY A 20 6.94 -18.54 4.36
N LEU A 21 7.14 -18.32 3.06
CA LEU A 21 8.42 -18.54 2.40
C LEU A 21 9.52 -17.64 2.97
N TRP A 22 9.21 -16.36 3.20
CA TRP A 22 10.17 -15.45 3.83
C TRP A 22 10.53 -15.91 5.24
N LEU A 23 9.55 -16.29 6.07
CA LEU A 23 9.78 -16.84 7.40
C LEU A 23 10.63 -18.11 7.37
N MET A 24 10.40 -19.01 6.41
CA MET A 24 11.18 -20.23 6.24
C MET A 24 12.64 -19.97 5.88
N LEU A 25 12.95 -18.86 5.20
CA LEU A 25 14.33 -18.46 4.90
C LEU A 25 14.97 -17.73 6.08
N HIS A 26 14.22 -16.84 6.74
CA HIS A 26 14.79 -15.92 7.72
C HIS A 26 14.90 -16.53 9.13
N LEU A 27 13.93 -17.37 9.55
CA LEU A 27 13.93 -17.98 10.88
C LEU A 27 15.13 -18.93 11.11
N PRO A 28 15.49 -19.84 10.18
CA PRO A 28 16.66 -20.69 10.38
C PRO A 28 17.97 -19.88 10.38
N ALA A 29 18.05 -18.81 9.60
CA ALA A 29 19.21 -17.90 9.62
C ALA A 29 19.32 -17.16 10.96
N TYR A 30 18.19 -16.68 11.51
CA TYR A 30 18.13 -16.07 12.84
C TYR A 30 18.58 -17.02 13.95
N LEU A 31 18.20 -18.29 13.87
CA LEU A 31 18.60 -19.33 14.83
C LEU A 31 20.05 -19.83 14.63
N GLY A 32 20.79 -19.30 13.64
CA GLY A 32 22.15 -19.72 13.31
C GLY A 32 22.23 -21.12 12.69
N LEU A 33 21.11 -21.67 12.20
CA LEU A 33 21.06 -23.00 11.57
C LEU A 33 21.60 -23.00 10.14
N ILE A 34 21.46 -21.88 9.43
CA ILE A 34 21.93 -21.71 8.06
C ILE A 34 22.64 -20.35 7.89
N PRO A 35 23.57 -20.21 6.92
CA PRO A 35 24.11 -18.92 6.54
C PRO A 35 23.02 -17.95 6.08
N HIS A 36 23.19 -16.66 6.34
CA HIS A 36 22.25 -15.64 5.93
C HIS A 36 22.40 -15.29 4.43
N TYR A 37 21.48 -15.77 3.59
CA TYR A 37 21.50 -15.56 2.14
C TYR A 37 20.75 -14.28 1.72
N LEU A 38 21.36 -13.12 1.93
CA LEU A 38 20.81 -11.79 1.61
C LEU A 38 20.26 -11.65 0.17
N GLN A 39 20.87 -12.34 -0.79
CA GLN A 39 20.46 -12.28 -2.20
C GLN A 39 19.16 -13.05 -2.47
N ALA A 40 19.03 -14.25 -1.91
CA ALA A 40 17.83 -15.06 -2.06
C ALA A 40 16.64 -14.38 -1.38
N GLU A 41 16.86 -13.83 -0.18
CA GLU A 41 15.84 -13.09 0.56
C GLU A 41 15.40 -11.83 -0.20
N GLY A 42 16.36 -11.01 -0.64
CA GLY A 42 16.05 -9.78 -1.38
C GLY A 42 15.40 -10.07 -2.74
N GLY A 43 15.82 -11.14 -3.44
CA GLY A 43 15.19 -11.59 -4.68
C GLY A 43 13.74 -12.05 -4.48
N LEU A 44 13.48 -12.89 -3.47
CA LEU A 44 12.13 -13.32 -3.10
C LEU A 44 11.24 -12.12 -2.75
N ARG A 45 11.75 -11.21 -1.92
CA ARG A 45 11.05 -9.99 -1.52
C ARG A 45 10.72 -9.12 -2.74
N THR A 46 11.69 -8.78 -3.58
CA THR A 46 11.45 -7.94 -4.77
C THR A 46 10.44 -8.60 -5.71
N ALA A 47 10.54 -9.91 -5.95
CA ALA A 47 9.62 -10.64 -6.82
C ALA A 47 8.19 -10.63 -6.27
N ALA A 48 8.01 -11.04 -5.01
CA ALA A 48 6.69 -11.16 -4.40
C ALA A 48 5.98 -9.80 -4.26
N LEU A 49 6.70 -8.75 -3.84
CA LEU A 49 6.12 -7.42 -3.72
C LEU A 49 5.80 -6.82 -5.09
N SER A 50 6.65 -7.06 -6.10
CA SER A 50 6.35 -6.67 -7.49
C SER A 50 5.10 -7.38 -8.02
N ILE A 51 4.91 -8.67 -7.71
CA ILE A 51 3.70 -9.41 -8.07
C ILE A 51 2.47 -8.81 -7.40
N ALA A 52 2.53 -8.52 -6.09
CA ALA A 52 1.41 -7.91 -5.37
C ALA A 52 1.00 -6.56 -6.00
N TYR A 53 1.97 -5.70 -6.32
CA TYR A 53 1.69 -4.43 -7.00
C TYR A 53 1.23 -4.63 -8.45
N ALA A 54 1.74 -5.61 -9.19
CA ALA A 54 1.27 -5.92 -10.54
C ALA A 54 -0.20 -6.39 -10.53
N LEU A 55 -0.59 -7.19 -9.54
CA LEU A 55 -1.99 -7.57 -9.33
C LEU A 55 -2.86 -6.35 -9.02
N ALA A 56 -2.42 -5.48 -8.09
CA ALA A 56 -3.12 -4.24 -7.78
C ALA A 56 -3.26 -3.34 -9.02
N LEU A 57 -2.21 -3.20 -9.82
CA LEU A 57 -2.20 -2.45 -11.08
C LEU A 57 -3.25 -2.96 -12.07
N VAL A 58 -3.21 -4.25 -12.39
CA VAL A 58 -4.12 -4.87 -13.36
C VAL A 58 -5.57 -4.72 -12.90
N LEU A 59 -5.85 -4.99 -11.62
CA LEU A 59 -7.20 -4.89 -11.06
C LEU A 59 -7.69 -3.43 -11.05
N ASN A 60 -6.85 -2.47 -10.64
CA ASN A 60 -7.21 -1.06 -10.66
C ASN A 60 -7.50 -0.54 -12.08
N LEU A 61 -6.73 -0.99 -13.09
CA LEU A 61 -7.00 -0.64 -14.49
C LEU A 61 -8.32 -1.23 -15.00
N GLU A 62 -8.66 -2.45 -14.60
CA GLU A 62 -9.95 -3.04 -14.96
C GLU A 62 -11.12 -2.32 -14.29
N VAL A 63 -11.03 -2.02 -13.00
CA VAL A 63 -12.06 -1.22 -12.29
C VAL A 63 -12.19 0.17 -12.91
N ALA A 64 -11.08 0.81 -13.29
CA ALA A 64 -11.11 2.12 -13.96
C ALA A 64 -11.89 2.10 -15.28
N ARG A 65 -11.82 0.99 -16.04
CA ARG A 65 -12.56 0.80 -17.30
C ARG A 65 -14.07 0.69 -17.09
N GLU A 66 -14.53 0.32 -15.90
CA GLU A 66 -15.97 0.26 -15.60
C GLU A 66 -16.58 1.65 -15.40
N TYR A 67 -15.78 2.63 -14.99
CA TYR A 67 -16.22 3.98 -14.64
C TYR A 67 -16.12 4.98 -15.80
N LEU A 68 -16.45 4.57 -17.03
CA LEU A 68 -16.39 5.48 -18.20
C LEU A 68 -17.26 6.73 -18.02
N ASN A 69 -18.42 6.59 -17.37
CA ASN A 69 -19.39 7.66 -17.15
C ASN A 69 -19.20 8.40 -15.80
N ALA A 70 -18.23 7.99 -14.97
CA ALA A 70 -17.96 8.59 -13.67
C ALA A 70 -16.48 9.03 -13.60
N PRO A 71 -16.14 10.21 -14.14
CA PRO A 71 -14.75 10.60 -14.39
C PRO A 71 -13.88 10.64 -13.13
N TRP A 72 -14.45 11.08 -12.00
CA TRP A 72 -13.73 11.13 -10.72
C TRP A 72 -13.38 9.76 -10.16
N LEU A 73 -14.30 8.78 -10.25
CA LEU A 73 -14.01 7.41 -9.85
C LEU A 73 -13.00 6.77 -10.81
N ARG A 74 -13.13 7.00 -12.12
CA ARG A 74 -12.14 6.54 -13.09
C ARG A 74 -10.75 7.10 -12.80
N LEU A 75 -10.65 8.41 -12.55
CA LEU A 75 -9.39 9.06 -12.17
C LEU A 75 -8.83 8.45 -10.88
N ALA A 76 -9.69 8.18 -9.89
CA ALA A 76 -9.27 7.56 -8.64
C ALA A 76 -8.57 6.22 -8.86
N TRP A 77 -9.20 5.32 -9.62
CA TRP A 77 -8.65 3.99 -9.90
C TRP A 77 -7.42 4.03 -10.81
N LEU A 78 -7.37 4.95 -11.78
CA LEU A 78 -6.16 5.18 -12.59
C LEU A 78 -5.01 5.70 -11.74
N ALA A 79 -5.28 6.58 -10.78
CA ALA A 79 -4.25 7.09 -9.88
C ALA A 79 -3.75 5.97 -8.94
N LEU A 80 -4.62 5.10 -8.42
CA LEU A 80 -4.19 3.92 -7.66
C LEU A 80 -3.38 2.93 -8.52
N ALA A 81 -3.70 2.78 -9.80
CA ALA A 81 -2.86 2.05 -10.75
C ALA A 81 -1.47 2.73 -10.91
N GLY A 82 -1.43 4.05 -11.06
CA GLY A 82 -0.19 4.82 -11.09
C GLY A 82 0.67 4.61 -9.84
N ASN A 83 0.04 4.63 -8.65
CA ASN A 83 0.71 4.30 -7.38
C ASN A 83 1.38 2.92 -7.43
N ALA A 84 0.70 1.90 -7.96
CA ALA A 84 1.25 0.56 -8.09
C ALA A 84 2.45 0.52 -9.05
N VAL A 85 2.40 1.23 -10.20
CA VAL A 85 3.53 1.32 -11.14
C VAL A 85 4.78 1.88 -10.47
N PHE A 86 4.68 3.05 -9.83
CA PHE A 86 5.82 3.66 -9.16
C PHE A 86 6.31 2.84 -7.96
N SER A 87 5.41 2.08 -7.32
CA SER A 87 5.79 1.15 -6.26
C SER A 87 6.57 -0.06 -6.80
N ILE A 88 6.26 -0.58 -8.00
CA ILE A 88 7.07 -1.62 -8.66
C ILE A 88 8.46 -1.08 -8.99
N VAL A 89 8.54 0.12 -9.59
CA VAL A 89 9.81 0.79 -9.89
C VAL A 89 10.65 0.93 -8.62
N ARG A 90 10.03 1.35 -7.51
CA ARG A 90 10.70 1.39 -6.20
C ARG A 90 11.23 0.02 -5.77
N MET A 91 10.46 -1.05 -5.90
CA MET A 91 10.91 -2.40 -5.51
C MET A 91 12.12 -2.89 -6.34
N ILE A 92 12.20 -2.49 -7.61
CA ILE A 92 13.35 -2.76 -8.47
C ILE A 92 14.57 -1.96 -7.99
N ILE A 93 14.38 -0.66 -7.72
CA ILE A 93 15.42 0.24 -7.22
C ILE A 93 15.97 -0.20 -5.86
N GLU A 94 15.13 -0.76 -4.97
CA GLU A 94 15.54 -1.26 -3.66
C GLU A 94 16.12 -2.69 -3.70
N SER A 95 16.15 -3.33 -4.87
CA SER A 95 16.53 -4.74 -4.96
C SER A 95 18.02 -4.95 -4.65
N THR A 96 18.29 -5.94 -3.79
CA THR A 96 19.67 -6.38 -3.51
C THR A 96 20.34 -7.00 -4.73
N LEU A 97 19.57 -7.37 -5.76
CA LEU A 97 20.09 -7.87 -7.04
C LEU A 97 20.93 -6.83 -7.77
N LEU A 98 20.67 -5.53 -7.56
CA LEU A 98 21.46 -4.44 -8.14
C LEU A 98 22.92 -4.44 -7.66
N LEU A 99 23.22 -5.13 -6.54
CA LEU A 99 24.59 -5.31 -6.06
C LEU A 99 25.48 -6.04 -7.08
N HIS A 100 24.90 -6.88 -7.95
CA HIS A 100 25.65 -7.56 -9.01
C HIS A 100 26.07 -6.61 -10.15
N ILE A 101 25.31 -5.53 -10.35
CA ILE A 101 25.57 -4.54 -11.40
C ILE A 101 26.43 -3.40 -10.85
N TYR A 102 26.15 -2.96 -9.63
CA TYR A 102 26.84 -1.86 -8.96
C TYR A 102 27.18 -2.25 -7.50
N PRO A 103 28.39 -2.76 -7.24
CA PRO A 103 28.83 -3.13 -5.91
C PRO A 103 28.73 -1.95 -4.93
N GLY A 104 28.16 -2.18 -3.75
CA GLY A 104 27.97 -1.14 -2.73
C GLY A 104 26.76 -0.23 -2.95
N TYR A 105 25.95 -0.45 -3.99
CA TYR A 105 24.75 0.35 -4.26
C TYR A 105 23.79 0.48 -3.06
N PRO A 106 23.37 -0.59 -2.35
CA PRO A 106 22.34 -0.49 -1.30
C PRO A 106 22.74 0.41 -0.11
N GLY A 107 24.04 0.57 0.14
CA GLY A 107 24.56 1.45 1.19
C GLY A 107 24.88 2.87 0.70
N SER A 108 24.70 3.15 -0.59
CA SER A 108 25.07 4.42 -1.18
C SER A 108 23.97 5.48 -1.01
N PRO A 109 24.32 6.76 -0.84
CA PRO A 109 23.35 7.86 -0.85
C PRO A 109 22.50 7.95 -2.13
N LEU A 110 23.01 7.41 -3.24
CA LEU A 110 22.30 7.38 -4.52
C LEU A 110 21.09 6.46 -4.47
N ALA A 111 21.19 5.31 -3.80
CA ALA A 111 20.07 4.39 -3.64
C ALA A 111 18.92 5.04 -2.88
N GLY A 112 19.23 5.77 -1.80
CA GLY A 112 18.26 6.56 -1.05
C GLY A 112 17.57 7.63 -1.90
N LEU A 113 18.34 8.38 -2.71
CA LEU A 113 17.78 9.38 -3.62
C LEU A 113 16.82 8.76 -4.64
N LEU A 114 17.24 7.68 -5.33
CA LEU A 114 16.42 7.00 -6.34
C LEU A 114 15.17 6.37 -5.73
N GLN A 115 15.29 5.81 -4.52
CA GLN A 115 14.17 5.30 -3.76
C GLN A 115 13.13 6.40 -3.49
N HIS A 116 13.57 7.57 -3.02
CA HIS A 116 12.65 8.68 -2.73
C HIS A 116 12.06 9.32 -3.99
N LEU A 117 12.79 9.33 -5.11
CA LEU A 117 12.27 9.72 -6.42
C LEU A 117 11.14 8.81 -6.91
N ALA A 118 11.09 7.55 -6.49
CA ALA A 118 9.98 6.64 -6.79
C ALA A 118 8.85 6.73 -5.73
N ILE A 119 9.19 6.91 -4.45
CA ILE A 119 8.19 6.99 -3.36
C ILE A 119 7.28 8.21 -3.48
N VAL A 120 7.85 9.38 -3.78
CA VAL A 120 7.07 10.64 -3.86
C VAL A 120 5.96 10.57 -4.92
N PRO A 121 6.23 10.24 -6.19
CA PRO A 121 5.17 10.09 -7.17
C PRO A 121 4.21 8.97 -6.78
N ALA A 122 4.68 7.84 -6.23
CA ALA A 122 3.78 6.79 -5.74
C ALA A 122 2.78 7.34 -4.70
N ASN A 123 3.25 8.12 -3.72
CA ASN A 123 2.40 8.72 -2.69
C ASN A 123 1.50 9.83 -3.26
N ALA A 124 1.98 10.62 -4.22
CA ALA A 124 1.16 11.63 -4.90
C ALA A 124 -0.02 10.98 -5.64
N PHE A 125 0.23 9.91 -6.39
CA PHE A 125 -0.81 9.13 -7.07
C PHE A 125 -1.79 8.47 -6.10
N LEU A 126 -1.29 7.95 -4.96
CA LEU A 126 -2.14 7.41 -3.91
C LEU A 126 -3.08 8.48 -3.33
N LEU A 127 -2.53 9.64 -2.97
CA LEU A 127 -3.29 10.76 -2.43
C LEU A 127 -4.31 11.28 -3.44
N LEU A 128 -3.90 11.46 -4.71
CA LEU A 128 -4.79 11.84 -5.79
C LEU A 128 -5.94 10.84 -5.96
N GLY A 129 -5.63 9.54 -5.88
CA GLY A 129 -6.61 8.47 -5.94
C GLY A 129 -7.67 8.59 -4.85
N LEU A 130 -7.23 8.72 -3.61
CA LEU A 130 -8.12 8.83 -2.45
C LEU A 130 -8.92 10.14 -2.44
N LEU A 131 -8.31 11.27 -2.79
CA LEU A 131 -9.02 12.55 -2.91
C LEU A 131 -10.08 12.50 -4.01
N SER A 132 -9.78 11.86 -5.14
CA SER A 132 -10.74 11.68 -6.24
C SER A 132 -11.93 10.80 -5.82
N MET A 133 -11.69 9.74 -5.02
CA MET A 133 -12.79 8.95 -4.44
C MET A 133 -13.64 9.77 -3.47
N LEU A 134 -12.98 10.55 -2.60
CA LEU A 134 -13.68 11.37 -1.60
C LEU A 134 -14.56 12.40 -2.29
N TRP A 135 -14.02 13.07 -3.30
CA TRP A 135 -14.75 14.03 -4.11
C TRP A 135 -15.94 13.40 -4.85
N ALA A 136 -15.75 12.21 -5.43
CA ALA A 136 -16.84 11.49 -6.08
C ALA A 136 -17.98 11.16 -5.11
N TYR A 137 -17.66 10.69 -3.88
CA TYR A 137 -18.68 10.41 -2.87
C TYR A 137 -19.36 11.66 -2.34
N HIS A 138 -18.62 12.76 -2.21
CA HIS A 138 -19.19 14.06 -1.86
C HIS A 138 -20.20 14.53 -2.92
N GLN A 139 -19.87 14.43 -4.21
CA GLN A 139 -20.79 14.81 -5.28
C GLN A 139 -22.07 13.97 -5.33
N LEU A 140 -22.00 12.70 -4.91
CA LEU A 140 -23.17 11.83 -4.83
C LEU A 140 -24.11 12.19 -3.66
N GLY A 141 -23.79 13.22 -2.87
CA GLY A 141 -24.65 13.70 -1.79
C GLY A 141 -24.87 12.66 -0.69
N LEU A 142 -23.92 11.73 -0.53
CA LEU A 142 -23.96 10.73 0.53
C LEU A 142 -23.81 11.47 1.86
N GLY A 143 -24.95 11.79 2.48
CA GLY A 143 -25.05 12.58 3.71
C GLY A 143 -24.19 11.97 4.81
N PHE A 144 -22.99 12.51 4.99
CA PHE A 144 -22.01 12.03 5.93
C PHE A 144 -21.94 12.95 7.13
N THR A 145 -21.96 12.35 8.32
CA THR A 145 -21.77 13.10 9.57
C THR A 145 -20.42 12.69 10.18
N ILE A 146 -19.49 13.65 10.26
CA ILE A 146 -18.21 13.43 10.95
C ILE A 146 -18.48 13.44 12.45
N LYS A 147 -18.10 12.36 13.13
CA LYS A 147 -18.18 12.30 14.60
C LYS A 147 -16.89 12.84 15.22
N TRP A 148 -16.95 13.34 16.44
CA TRP A 148 -15.78 13.84 17.19
C TRP A 148 -14.61 12.84 17.23
N ARG A 149 -14.90 11.53 17.35
CA ARG A 149 -13.90 10.45 17.34
C ARG A 149 -13.06 10.42 16.06
N ASP A 150 -13.62 10.87 14.93
CA ASP A 150 -12.93 10.88 13.65
C ASP A 150 -11.97 12.07 13.56
N TYR A 151 -12.35 13.23 14.10
CA TYR A 151 -11.44 14.36 14.29
C TYR A 151 -10.26 13.99 15.19
N LEU A 152 -10.49 13.24 16.28
CA LEU A 152 -9.39 12.75 17.13
C LEU A 152 -8.43 11.83 16.37
N ALA A 153 -8.94 10.92 15.53
CA ALA A 153 -8.10 10.04 14.73
C ALA A 153 -7.26 10.82 13.70
N ILE A 154 -7.88 11.78 13.02
CA ILE A 154 -7.20 12.68 12.06
C ILE A 154 -6.14 13.51 12.78
N ALA A 155 -6.49 14.12 13.92
CA ALA A 155 -5.55 14.86 14.76
C ALA A 155 -4.38 13.98 15.22
N GLY A 156 -4.64 12.72 15.58
CA GLY A 156 -3.62 11.73 15.89
C GLY A 156 -2.63 11.50 14.75
N ILE A 157 -3.10 11.37 13.50
CA ILE A 157 -2.23 11.24 12.32
C ILE A 157 -1.36 12.48 12.13
N PHE A 158 -1.94 13.68 12.28
CA PHE A 158 -1.18 14.92 12.13
C PHE A 158 -0.19 15.15 13.27
N ALA A 159 -0.54 14.81 14.50
CA ALA A 159 0.39 14.81 15.63
C ALA A 159 1.56 13.84 15.38
N LEU A 160 1.26 12.66 14.83
CA LEU A 160 2.27 11.68 14.42
C LEU A 160 3.23 12.25 13.36
N LEU A 161 2.67 12.90 12.33
CA LEU A 161 3.45 13.57 11.28
C LEU A 161 4.34 14.66 11.88
N ALA A 162 3.78 15.50 12.76
CA ALA A 162 4.53 16.57 13.43
C ALA A 162 5.69 15.99 14.26
N ALA A 163 5.45 14.91 15.01
CA ALA A 163 6.49 14.20 15.75
C ALA A 163 7.57 13.65 14.81
N LEU A 164 7.22 13.05 13.67
CA LEU A 164 8.18 12.57 12.68
C LEU A 164 9.04 13.68 12.07
N LEU A 165 8.42 14.82 11.76
CA LEU A 165 9.12 15.98 11.23
C LEU A 165 10.02 16.63 12.29
N TRP A 166 9.61 16.60 13.56
CA TRP A 166 10.41 17.04 14.69
C TRP A 166 11.64 16.14 14.90
N PHE A 167 11.42 14.82 14.93
CA PHE A 167 12.47 13.81 15.06
C PHE A 167 13.11 13.41 13.73
N ARG A 168 13.26 14.38 12.81
CA ARG A 168 13.82 14.15 11.46
C ARG A 168 15.19 13.47 11.45
N GLN A 169 15.92 13.49 12.56
CA GLN A 169 17.22 12.83 12.70
C GLN A 169 17.15 11.30 12.63
N GLY A 170 15.99 10.71 12.94
CA GLY A 170 15.75 9.26 12.84
C GLY A 170 15.39 8.77 11.43
N LEU A 171 15.21 9.70 10.49
CA LEU A 171 14.86 9.37 9.11
C LEU A 171 16.06 8.79 8.35
N SER A 172 15.78 7.91 7.39
CA SER A 172 16.81 7.23 6.59
C SER A 172 17.78 8.19 5.90
N GLU A 173 17.29 9.30 5.35
CA GLU A 173 18.11 10.27 4.63
C GLU A 173 18.49 11.49 5.48
N ALA A 174 18.27 11.46 6.80
CA ALA A 174 18.53 12.62 7.67
C ALA A 174 19.95 13.18 7.51
N ARG A 175 20.93 12.28 7.29
CA ARG A 175 22.36 12.58 7.10
C ARG A 175 22.82 12.46 5.64
N SER A 176 21.90 12.33 4.70
CA SER A 176 22.23 12.17 3.29
C SER A 176 22.94 13.42 2.75
N PRO A 177 24.01 13.27 1.95
CA PRO A 177 24.68 14.39 1.29
C PRO A 177 23.75 15.09 0.27
N PHE A 178 22.74 14.40 -0.25
CA PHE A 178 21.81 14.97 -1.22
C PHE A 178 20.66 15.70 -0.52
N VAL A 179 20.63 17.03 -0.67
CA VAL A 179 19.52 17.88 -0.19
C VAL A 179 18.18 17.40 -0.77
N ALA A 180 18.17 17.01 -2.04
CA ALA A 180 16.99 16.49 -2.72
C ALA A 180 16.40 15.26 -2.02
N ALA A 181 17.23 14.31 -1.57
CA ALA A 181 16.74 13.11 -0.88
C ALA A 181 16.01 13.47 0.43
N ARG A 182 16.53 14.44 1.18
CA ARG A 182 15.91 14.93 2.42
C ARG A 182 14.55 15.60 2.17
N ILE A 183 14.47 16.46 1.16
CA ILE A 183 13.22 17.14 0.79
C ILE A 183 12.18 16.12 0.30
N LEU A 184 12.60 15.20 -0.58
CA LEU A 184 11.71 14.16 -1.11
C LEU A 184 11.20 13.21 -0.02
N GLN A 185 12.04 12.87 0.96
CA GLN A 185 11.60 12.07 2.11
C GLN A 185 10.52 12.80 2.91
N GLN A 186 10.72 14.09 3.22
CA GLN A 186 9.75 14.89 3.96
C GLN A 186 8.44 15.06 3.18
N SER A 187 8.50 15.40 1.88
CA SER A 187 7.30 15.53 1.06
C SER A 187 6.55 14.20 0.95
N GLY A 188 7.28 13.09 0.83
CA GLY A 188 6.70 11.75 0.79
C GLY A 188 5.94 11.40 2.07
N LEU A 189 6.47 11.76 3.24
CA LEU A 189 5.82 11.57 4.54
C LEU A 189 4.54 12.41 4.66
N VAL A 190 4.63 13.70 4.31
CA VAL A 190 3.48 14.60 4.35
C VAL A 190 2.35 14.06 3.47
N MET A 191 2.65 13.68 2.22
CA MET A 191 1.66 13.09 1.31
C MET A 191 1.05 11.80 1.88
N LEU A 192 1.85 10.93 2.50
CA LEU A 192 1.37 9.69 3.10
C LEU A 192 0.43 9.96 4.29
N SER A 193 0.73 10.95 5.13
CA SER A 193 -0.14 11.35 6.24
C SER A 193 -1.47 11.92 5.75
N PHE A 194 -1.47 12.75 4.71
CA PHE A 194 -2.71 13.18 4.07
C PHE A 194 -3.48 12.01 3.49
N ALA A 195 -2.82 11.08 2.80
CA ALA A 195 -3.45 9.88 2.26
C ALA A 195 -4.10 9.03 3.37
N ALA A 196 -3.40 8.86 4.50
CA ALA A 196 -3.92 8.16 5.67
C ALA A 196 -5.17 8.86 6.25
N ALA A 197 -5.13 10.18 6.43
CA ALA A 197 -6.28 10.96 6.92
C ALA A 197 -7.49 10.85 5.98
N VAL A 198 -7.28 11.02 4.67
CA VAL A 198 -8.35 10.89 3.67
C VAL A 198 -8.91 9.48 3.64
N SER A 199 -8.06 8.45 3.73
CA SER A 199 -8.51 7.06 3.75
C SER A 199 -9.38 6.73 4.96
N LEU A 200 -9.06 7.27 6.15
CA LEU A 200 -9.92 7.13 7.32
C LEU A 200 -11.31 7.74 7.10
N ILE A 201 -11.38 8.94 6.50
CA ILE A 201 -12.65 9.59 6.18
C ILE A 201 -13.46 8.72 5.22
N LEU A 202 -12.81 8.19 4.17
CA LEU A 202 -13.42 7.28 3.20
C LEU A 202 -13.96 6.00 3.86
N ASP A 203 -13.18 5.34 4.71
CA ASP A 203 -13.61 4.15 5.46
C ASP A 203 -14.84 4.44 6.32
N ARG A 204 -14.89 5.61 6.97
CA ARG A 204 -16.07 6.04 7.73
C ARG A 204 -17.30 6.27 6.87
N ILE A 205 -17.14 6.94 5.73
CA ILE A 205 -18.23 7.14 4.77
C ILE A 205 -18.80 5.78 4.36
N ALA A 206 -17.96 4.79 4.03
CA ALA A 206 -18.46 3.47 3.65
C ALA A 206 -19.09 2.67 4.78
N ASN A 207 -18.61 2.83 6.02
CA ASN A 207 -19.26 2.21 7.16
C ASN A 207 -20.64 2.83 7.44
N GLN A 208 -20.84 4.13 7.19
CA GLN A 208 -22.16 4.78 7.34
C GLN A 208 -23.14 4.37 6.23
N MET A 209 -22.66 3.99 5.04
CA MET A 209 -23.50 3.49 3.94
C MET A 209 -24.01 2.04 4.12
N GLY A 210 -23.90 1.46 5.32
CA GLY A 210 -24.37 0.10 5.60
C GLY A 210 -23.38 -1.01 5.25
N GLY A 211 -22.14 -0.67 4.90
CA GLY A 211 -21.05 -1.64 4.75
C GLY A 211 -20.96 -2.31 3.37
N GLY A 212 -20.70 -3.62 3.35
CA GLY A 212 -20.56 -4.41 2.12
C GLY A 212 -19.15 -4.44 1.53
N LYS A 213 -19.03 -4.88 0.27
CA LYS A 213 -17.73 -5.05 -0.42
C LYS A 213 -17.00 -3.73 -0.69
N LEU A 214 -17.76 -2.63 -0.84
CA LEU A 214 -17.19 -1.29 -0.96
C LEU A 214 -16.52 -0.85 0.35
N ALA A 215 -17.15 -1.12 1.50
CA ALA A 215 -16.55 -0.84 2.81
C ALA A 215 -15.29 -1.67 3.04
N LEU A 216 -15.29 -2.96 2.66
CA LEU A 216 -14.07 -3.78 2.71
C LEU A 216 -12.94 -3.21 1.85
N THR A 217 -13.27 -2.75 0.63
CA THR A 217 -12.31 -2.10 -0.27
C THR A 217 -11.64 -0.90 0.40
N LEU A 218 -12.45 0.02 0.95
CA LEU A 218 -11.92 1.22 1.61
C LEU A 218 -11.17 0.87 2.89
N ARG A 219 -11.64 -0.12 3.65
CA ARG A 219 -10.94 -0.62 4.85
C ARG A 219 -9.55 -1.15 4.52
N PHE A 220 -9.39 -1.89 3.43
CA PHE A 220 -8.06 -2.36 3.00
C PHE A 220 -7.18 -1.23 2.46
N LEU A 221 -7.74 -0.23 1.77
CA LEU A 221 -6.97 0.99 1.40
C LEU A 221 -6.50 1.76 2.63
N THR A 222 -7.36 1.89 3.63
CA THR A 222 -7.05 2.53 4.93
C THR A 222 -6.02 1.73 5.71
N LEU A 223 -6.13 0.40 5.74
CA LEU A 223 -5.12 -0.46 6.34
C LEU A 223 -3.77 -0.29 5.62
N TYR A 224 -3.77 -0.28 4.28
CA TYR A 224 -2.58 -0.06 3.47
C TYR A 224 -1.89 1.29 3.78
N THR A 225 -2.63 2.40 3.83
CA THR A 225 -2.06 3.74 4.12
C THR A 225 -1.59 3.85 5.56
N LEU A 226 -2.42 3.45 6.54
CA LEU A 226 -2.09 3.56 7.96
C LEU A 226 -0.91 2.68 8.33
N MET A 227 -0.90 1.43 7.87
CA MET A 227 0.19 0.50 8.18
C MET A 227 1.51 1.03 7.63
N ARG A 228 1.53 1.60 6.42
CA ARG A 228 2.73 2.29 5.90
C ARG A 228 3.19 3.42 6.81
N GLY A 229 2.27 4.29 7.24
CA GLY A 229 2.60 5.41 8.14
C GLY A 229 3.16 4.94 9.48
N VAL A 230 2.50 3.96 10.10
CA VAL A 230 2.92 3.37 11.38
C VAL A 230 4.28 2.67 11.26
N LEU A 231 4.52 1.91 10.19
CA LEU A 231 5.79 1.21 10.01
C LEU A 231 6.95 2.17 9.79
N VAL A 232 6.75 3.26 9.03
CA VAL A 232 7.77 4.29 8.88
C VAL A 232 8.10 4.94 10.23
N LEU A 233 7.09 5.19 11.06
CA LEU A 233 7.30 5.69 12.41
C LEU A 233 8.06 4.71 13.29
N MET A 234 7.60 3.46 13.36
CA MET A 234 8.25 2.43 14.17
C MET A 234 9.72 2.28 13.78
N GLN A 235 10.02 2.31 12.48
CA GLN A 235 11.38 2.23 11.98
C GLN A 235 12.21 3.47 12.34
N ALA A 236 11.64 4.68 12.26
CA ALA A 236 12.32 5.91 12.66
C ALA A 236 12.61 5.95 14.17
N LEU A 237 11.65 5.54 15.01
CA LEU A 237 11.81 5.46 16.46
C LEU A 237 12.83 4.39 16.85
N PHE A 238 12.80 3.22 16.21
CA PHE A 238 13.76 2.16 16.44
C PHE A 238 15.20 2.62 16.15
N ARG A 239 15.42 3.30 15.02
CA ARG A 239 16.73 3.89 14.67
C ARG A 239 17.23 4.93 15.68
N LEU A 240 16.32 5.68 16.29
CA LEU A 240 16.64 6.68 17.31
C LEU A 240 16.98 6.04 18.67
N MET A 241 16.19 5.06 19.10
CA MET A 241 16.36 4.41 20.41
C MET A 241 17.51 3.42 20.45
N SER A 242 17.87 2.84 19.30
CA SER A 242 18.87 1.78 19.23
C SER A 242 19.87 1.99 18.08
N PRO A 243 20.67 3.08 18.12
CA PRO A 243 21.59 3.44 17.04
C PRO A 243 22.70 2.41 16.76
N GLY A 244 22.91 1.43 17.66
CA GLY A 244 23.89 0.35 17.51
C GLY A 244 23.32 -1.03 17.17
N LEU A 245 21.99 -1.20 17.12
CA LEU A 245 21.29 -2.47 16.83
C LEU A 245 20.62 -2.44 15.44
N ASN A 246 21.32 -1.92 14.43
CA ASN A 246 20.96 -2.16 13.03
C ASN A 246 21.33 -3.60 12.60
N ASP A 247 21.15 -4.56 13.51
CA ASP A 247 21.34 -5.97 13.18
C ASP A 247 20.10 -6.41 12.40
N PRO A 248 20.23 -6.78 11.11
CA PRO A 248 19.13 -7.30 10.32
C PRO A 248 18.49 -8.54 10.94
N LEU A 249 19.21 -9.23 11.85
CA LEU A 249 18.72 -10.41 12.56
C LEU A 249 18.02 -10.08 13.88
N SER A 250 17.79 -8.81 14.24
CA SER A 250 16.99 -8.52 15.44
C SER A 250 15.53 -8.95 15.25
N LEU A 251 14.91 -9.54 16.29
CA LEU A 251 13.50 -9.96 16.27
C LEU A 251 12.56 -8.79 15.90
N VAL A 252 12.90 -7.57 16.33
CA VAL A 252 12.16 -6.36 15.99
C VAL A 252 12.26 -6.05 14.49
N SER A 253 13.45 -6.13 13.88
CA SER A 253 13.61 -5.95 12.43
C SER A 253 12.81 -7.00 11.67
N MET A 254 12.88 -8.26 12.09
CA MET A 254 12.14 -9.36 11.49
C MET A 254 10.62 -9.10 11.47
N VAL A 255 10.05 -8.67 12.61
CA VAL A 255 8.62 -8.33 12.69
C VAL A 255 8.26 -7.14 11.80
N LEU A 256 9.10 -6.11 11.77
CA LEU A 256 8.89 -4.94 10.90
C LEU A 256 8.95 -5.31 9.41
N ASP A 257 9.88 -6.19 9.02
CA ASP A 257 10.03 -6.65 7.64
C ASP A 257 8.84 -7.51 7.18
N ILE A 258 8.32 -8.39 8.04
CA ILE A 258 7.07 -9.14 7.79
C ILE A 258 5.93 -8.16 7.55
N CYS A 259 5.81 -7.14 8.39
CA CYS A 259 4.76 -6.14 8.26
C CYS A 259 4.92 -5.38 6.92
N TRP A 260 6.14 -4.95 6.58
CA TRP A 260 6.42 -4.30 5.30
C TRP A 260 6.08 -5.17 4.10
N GLN A 261 6.29 -6.48 4.20
CA GLN A 261 5.95 -7.42 3.14
C GLN A 261 4.45 -7.64 2.97
N ALA A 262 3.66 -7.52 4.03
CA ALA A 262 2.21 -7.62 3.96
C ALA A 262 1.56 -6.42 3.27
N VAL A 263 2.15 -5.22 3.41
CA VAL A 263 1.56 -3.96 2.95
C VAL A 263 1.06 -3.99 1.49
N PRO A 264 1.88 -4.36 0.47
CA PRO A 264 1.43 -4.34 -0.92
C PRO A 264 0.23 -5.26 -1.20
N TRP A 265 0.11 -6.36 -0.44
CA TRP A 265 -1.01 -7.28 -0.57
C TRP A 265 -2.34 -6.64 -0.13
N PHE A 266 -2.34 -5.70 0.81
CA PHE A 266 -3.57 -4.97 1.18
C PHE A 266 -4.06 -4.07 0.05
N ALA A 267 -3.17 -3.44 -0.72
CA ALA A 267 -3.56 -2.69 -1.90
C ALA A 267 -4.17 -3.60 -2.97
N ALA A 268 -3.59 -4.78 -3.19
CA ALA A 268 -4.13 -5.78 -4.12
C ALA A 268 -5.48 -6.34 -3.65
N LEU A 269 -5.62 -6.61 -2.35
CA LEU A 269 -6.89 -7.06 -1.75
C LEU A 269 -7.98 -6.00 -1.91
N ALA A 270 -7.68 -4.72 -1.66
CA ALA A 270 -8.63 -3.64 -1.89
C ALA A 270 -9.15 -3.64 -3.33
N ALA A 271 -8.24 -3.68 -4.31
CA ALA A 271 -8.60 -3.72 -5.73
C ALA A 271 -9.43 -4.97 -6.07
N ALA A 272 -9.10 -6.13 -5.51
CA ALA A 272 -9.83 -7.37 -5.75
C ALA A 272 -11.24 -7.38 -5.16
N TYR A 273 -11.42 -6.89 -3.93
CA TYR A 273 -12.76 -6.80 -3.33
C TYR A 273 -13.66 -5.85 -4.13
N ARG A 274 -13.10 -4.75 -4.66
CA ARG A 274 -13.84 -3.88 -5.57
C ARG A 274 -14.19 -4.59 -6.86
N ALA A 275 -13.23 -5.26 -7.51
CA ALA A 275 -13.46 -5.96 -8.78
C ALA A 275 -14.43 -7.15 -8.64
N GLU A 276 -14.49 -7.78 -7.47
CA GLU A 276 -15.46 -8.84 -7.19
C GLU A 276 -16.89 -8.28 -7.10
N MET A 277 -17.06 -7.07 -6.53
CA MET A 277 -18.36 -6.42 -6.40
C MET A 277 -19.08 -6.24 -7.75
N THR A 278 -18.35 -5.85 -8.80
CA THR A 278 -18.97 -5.68 -10.13
C THR A 278 -19.36 -6.99 -10.77
N GLN A 279 -18.59 -8.05 -10.54
CA GLN A 279 -18.94 -9.36 -11.06
C GLN A 279 -20.19 -9.91 -10.41
N HIS A 280 -20.34 -9.76 -9.10
CA HIS A 280 -21.56 -10.19 -8.42
C HIS A 280 -22.77 -9.39 -8.91
N ALA A 281 -22.65 -8.06 -8.99
CA ALA A 281 -23.72 -7.23 -9.54
C ALA A 281 -24.08 -7.62 -11.00
N ALA A 282 -23.09 -7.91 -11.84
CA ALA A 282 -23.31 -8.35 -13.21
C ALA A 282 -23.99 -9.73 -13.28
N ARG A 283 -23.62 -10.66 -12.39
CA ARG A 283 -24.25 -12.00 -12.30
C ARG A 283 -25.69 -11.92 -11.82
N GLU A 284 -25.96 -11.13 -10.78
CA GLU A 284 -27.33 -10.92 -10.28
C GLU A 284 -28.22 -10.28 -11.34
N LEU A 285 -27.71 -9.27 -12.06
CA LEU A 285 -28.45 -8.64 -13.16
C LEU A 285 -28.76 -9.65 -14.28
N ALA A 286 -27.80 -10.51 -14.63
CA ALA A 286 -28.00 -11.56 -15.64
C ALA A 286 -29.05 -12.58 -15.18
N GLN A 287 -29.02 -12.99 -13.91
CA GLN A 287 -30.02 -13.89 -13.32
C GLN A 287 -31.42 -13.26 -13.31
N HIS A 288 -31.54 -11.98 -12.93
CA HIS A 288 -32.81 -11.25 -12.97
C HIS A 288 -33.36 -11.08 -14.39
N ARG A 289 -32.49 -10.88 -15.38
CA ARG A 289 -32.89 -10.82 -16.80
C ARG A 289 -33.37 -12.18 -17.29
N ALA A 290 -32.65 -13.26 -16.93
CA ALA A 290 -33.03 -14.62 -17.29
C ALA A 290 -34.37 -15.03 -16.64
N SER A 291 -34.59 -14.71 -15.36
CA SER A 291 -35.85 -15.01 -14.69
C SER A 291 -37.02 -14.19 -15.24
N ARG A 292 -36.81 -12.90 -15.57
CA ARG A 292 -37.83 -12.10 -16.27
C ARG A 292 -38.17 -12.64 -17.65
N ALA A 293 -37.16 -13.08 -18.41
CA ALA A 293 -37.39 -13.69 -19.72
C ALA A 293 -38.18 -15.00 -19.62
N ALA A 294 -37.88 -15.83 -18.62
CA ALA A 294 -38.60 -17.08 -18.36
C ALA A 294 -40.04 -16.89 -17.83
N MET A 295 -40.34 -15.77 -17.16
CA MET A 295 -41.71 -15.43 -16.75
C MET A 295 -42.54 -14.80 -17.88
N ALA A 296 -41.90 -14.35 -18.95
CA ALA A 296 -42.55 -13.74 -20.11
C ALA A 296 -42.84 -14.76 -21.25
N SER A 297 -42.30 -15.98 -21.14
CA SER A 297 -42.55 -17.12 -22.04
C SER A 297 -43.61 -18.05 -21.47
#